data_AF-A0A8T3TID6-F1
#
_entry.id   AF-A0A8T3TID6-F1
#
_cell.length_a   1.000
_cell.length_b   1.000
_cell.length_c   1.000
_cell.angle_alpha   90.00
_cell.angle_beta   90.00
_cell.angle_gamma   90.00
#
_symmetry.space_group_name_H-M   'P 1'
#
loop_
_entity.id
_entity.type
_entity.pdbx_description
1 polymer ?
#
loop_
_entity_poly.entity_id
_entity_poly.type
_entity_poly.pdbx_seq_one_letter_code
_entity_poly.pdbx_strand_id
1 'polypeptide(L)'
;MTRRWATTAIAALLALSSCSSLDGPLAANPPRQDEAVAFLARLVDLAGQGEFEELCGLGDGNCERHLEMAGIESVPPEPPTVVATRLVADDPSSGAVGGWVLTLCGIDGRGQDYRSEMLIFRDGAGLRAINPVYWDGVMIADGNATVPGPQPTGC
;
A
#
# COMPACT_ATOMS: atom_id res chain seq x y z
N MET A 1 11.13 -71.79 -32.45
CA MET A 1 11.03 -70.48 -33.14
C MET A 1 10.86 -69.41 -32.06
N THR A 2 11.88 -69.02 -31.30
CA THR A 2 12.83 -67.90 -31.55
C THR A 2 12.21 -66.61 -32.11
N ARG A 3 12.11 -65.57 -31.27
CA ARG A 3 12.61 -64.20 -31.57
C ARG A 3 12.69 -63.33 -30.31
N ARG A 4 13.93 -62.91 -30.00
CA ARG A 4 14.34 -61.88 -29.04
C ARG A 4 14.45 -60.54 -29.78
N TRP A 5 13.89 -59.44 -29.27
CA TRP A 5 14.17 -58.06 -29.71
C TRP A 5 13.97 -57.15 -28.48
N ALA A 6 15.03 -56.70 -27.79
CA ALA A 6 15.97 -55.61 -28.13
C ALA A 6 15.50 -54.26 -27.54
N THR A 7 16.28 -53.81 -26.56
CA THR A 7 16.24 -52.55 -25.79
C THR A 7 16.45 -51.34 -26.71
N THR A 8 15.78 -50.20 -26.45
CA THR A 8 16.30 -48.88 -26.83
C THR A 8 15.84 -47.82 -25.82
N ALA A 9 16.81 -47.26 -25.11
CA ALA A 9 16.66 -46.12 -24.22
C ALA A 9 16.72 -44.83 -25.04
N ILE A 10 15.88 -43.84 -24.72
CA ILE A 10 16.02 -42.47 -25.23
C ILE A 10 16.25 -41.57 -24.02
N ALA A 11 17.48 -41.05 -23.93
CA ALA A 11 17.90 -40.03 -22.99
C ALA A 11 17.37 -38.67 -23.45
N ALA A 12 16.54 -38.02 -22.64
CA ALA A 12 16.12 -36.64 -22.87
C ALA A 12 17.15 -35.69 -22.25
N LEU A 13 17.90 -34.98 -23.10
CA LEU A 13 18.73 -33.84 -22.71
C LEU A 13 17.84 -32.69 -22.24
N LEU A 14 17.84 -32.40 -20.94
CA LEU A 14 17.33 -31.15 -20.38
C LEU A 14 18.40 -30.06 -20.56
N ALA A 15 18.25 -29.24 -21.60
CA ALA A 15 18.98 -28.00 -21.75
C ALA A 15 18.46 -26.98 -20.71
N LEU A 16 19.10 -26.94 -19.54
CA LEU A 16 18.88 -25.88 -18.55
C LEU A 16 19.58 -24.61 -19.05
N SER A 17 18.86 -23.84 -19.86
CA SER A 17 19.20 -22.44 -20.13
C SER A 17 19.00 -21.62 -18.87
N SER A 18 20.05 -21.51 -18.05
CA SER A 18 20.12 -20.53 -16.95
C SER A 18 20.28 -19.14 -17.56
N CYS A 19 19.15 -18.46 -17.80
CA CYS A 19 19.13 -17.01 -17.86
C CYS A 19 19.56 -16.50 -16.48
N SER A 20 20.83 -16.12 -16.35
CA SER A 20 21.25 -15.23 -15.27
C SER A 20 20.59 -13.87 -15.52
N SER A 21 19.44 -13.65 -14.89
CA SER A 21 18.90 -12.31 -14.74
C SER A 21 19.96 -11.51 -13.96
N LEU A 22 20.49 -10.45 -14.59
CA LEU A 22 21.24 -9.43 -13.87
C LEU A 22 20.28 -8.82 -12.85
N ASP A 23 20.39 -9.26 -11.59
CA ASP A 23 19.86 -8.56 -10.43
C ASP A 23 20.66 -7.25 -10.26
N GLY A 24 20.29 -6.24 -11.06
CA GLY A 24 20.49 -4.86 -10.66
C GLY A 24 19.62 -4.55 -9.43
N PRO A 25 19.95 -3.54 -8.62
CA PRO A 25 19.06 -3.11 -7.56
C PRO A 25 17.72 -2.76 -8.20
N LEU A 26 16.70 -3.57 -7.93
CA LEU A 26 15.33 -3.27 -8.34
C LEU A 26 15.03 -1.89 -7.75
N ALA A 27 14.98 -0.86 -8.60
CA ALA A 27 14.28 0.37 -8.25
C ALA A 27 12.95 -0.09 -7.66
N ALA A 28 12.64 0.31 -6.41
CA ALA A 28 11.46 -0.15 -5.72
C ALA A 28 10.26 0.25 -6.57
N ASN A 29 9.75 -0.70 -7.36
CA ASN A 29 8.73 -0.37 -8.34
C ASN A 29 7.47 -0.05 -7.53
N PRO A 30 6.95 1.19 -7.60
CA PRO A 30 5.77 1.55 -6.83
C PRO A 30 4.65 0.55 -7.11
N PRO A 31 3.78 0.26 -6.15
CA PRO A 31 2.65 -0.61 -6.40
C PRO A 31 1.83 -0.12 -7.59
N ARG A 32 1.13 -1.02 -8.26
CA ARG A 32 0.14 -0.59 -9.26
C ARG A 32 -1.00 0.15 -8.55
N GLN A 33 -1.66 1.09 -9.23
CA GLN A 33 -2.73 1.88 -8.61
C GLN A 33 -3.89 0.99 -8.11
N ASP A 34 -4.24 -0.07 -8.84
CA ASP A 34 -5.25 -1.05 -8.43
C ASP A 34 -4.82 -1.83 -7.18
N GLU A 35 -3.53 -2.14 -7.05
CA GLU A 35 -2.97 -2.76 -5.84
C GLU A 35 -3.06 -1.83 -4.63
N ALA A 36 -2.80 -0.53 -4.82
CA ALA A 36 -2.92 0.46 -3.75
C ALA A 36 -4.39 0.59 -3.28
N VAL A 37 -5.35 0.68 -4.21
CA VAL A 37 -6.78 0.74 -3.84
C VAL A 37 -7.25 -0.56 -3.18
N ALA A 38 -6.78 -1.73 -3.63
CA ALA A 38 -7.08 -3.00 -2.98
C ALA A 38 -6.47 -3.08 -1.56
N PHE A 39 -5.28 -2.50 -1.36
CA PHE A 39 -4.66 -2.44 -0.05
C PHE A 39 -5.41 -1.52 0.92
N LEU A 40 -5.97 -0.40 0.45
CA LEU A 40 -6.89 0.42 1.24
C LEU A 40 -8.09 -0.40 1.75
N ALA A 41 -8.70 -1.23 0.90
CA ALA A 41 -9.83 -2.06 1.31
C ALA A 41 -9.46 -3.02 2.47
N ARG A 42 -8.23 -3.54 2.48
CA ARG A 42 -7.72 -4.34 3.61
C ARG A 42 -7.60 -3.50 4.89
N LEU A 43 -7.06 -2.29 4.82
CA LEU A 43 -6.94 -1.41 5.99
C LEU A 43 -8.31 -1.02 6.56
N VAL A 44 -9.29 -0.78 5.69
CA VAL A 44 -10.67 -0.52 6.07
C VAL A 44 -11.29 -1.72 6.79
N ASP A 45 -11.04 -2.93 6.30
CA ASP A 45 -11.52 -4.17 6.92
C ASP A 45 -10.95 -4.36 8.34
N LEU A 46 -9.63 -4.20 8.49
CA LEU A 46 -8.97 -4.25 9.81
C LEU A 46 -9.53 -3.21 10.78
N ALA A 47 -9.73 -1.97 10.32
CA ALA A 47 -10.30 -0.91 11.13
C ALA A 47 -11.74 -1.25 11.57
N GLY A 48 -12.58 -1.73 10.64
CA GLY A 48 -13.97 -2.12 10.92
C GLY A 48 -14.10 -3.31 11.87
N GLN A 49 -13.11 -4.21 11.88
CA GLN A 49 -13.03 -5.35 12.80
C GLN A 49 -12.39 -4.99 14.15
N GLY A 50 -11.86 -3.78 14.31
CA GLY A 50 -11.13 -3.36 15.51
C GLY A 50 -9.75 -4.01 15.66
N GLU A 51 -9.19 -4.54 14.57
CA GLU A 51 -7.87 -5.18 14.51
C GLU A 51 -6.76 -4.13 14.41
N PHE A 52 -6.71 -3.22 15.38
CA PHE A 52 -5.84 -2.04 15.35
C PHE A 52 -4.34 -2.36 15.42
N GLU A 53 -3.98 -3.45 16.10
CA GLU A 53 -2.58 -3.93 16.12
C GLU A 53 -2.14 -4.34 14.71
N GLU A 54 -2.98 -5.06 13.97
CA GLU A 54 -2.70 -5.46 12.59
C GLU A 54 -2.71 -4.25 11.64
N LEU A 55 -3.66 -3.33 11.82
CA LEU A 55 -3.73 -2.07 11.08
C LEU A 55 -2.43 -1.27 11.23
N CYS A 56 -1.96 -1.08 12.46
CA CYS A 56 -0.71 -0.37 12.72
C CYS A 56 0.54 -1.16 12.35
N GLY A 57 0.48 -2.50 12.35
CA GLY A 57 1.52 -3.36 11.79
C GLY A 57 1.72 -3.18 10.28
N LEU A 58 0.74 -2.63 9.56
CA LEU A 58 0.85 -2.25 8.14
C LEU A 58 1.22 -0.77 7.93
N GLY A 59 1.23 0.01 9.01
CA GLY A 59 1.41 1.45 9.03
C GLY A 59 2.83 1.94 9.28
N ASP A 60 3.01 3.25 9.26
CA ASP A 60 4.20 3.92 9.77
C ASP A 60 4.28 3.86 11.32
N GLY A 61 5.41 4.30 11.86
CA GLY A 61 5.67 4.27 13.30
C GLY A 61 4.83 5.26 14.14
N ASN A 62 3.98 6.09 13.52
CA ASN A 62 3.08 6.99 14.23
C ASN A 62 1.64 6.46 14.33
N CYS A 63 1.30 5.35 13.67
CA CYS A 63 -0.07 4.85 13.60
C CYS A 63 -0.79 4.81 14.95
N GLU A 64 -0.19 4.22 15.98
CA GLU A 64 -0.80 4.10 17.31
C GLU A 64 -1.14 5.47 17.91
N ARG A 65 -0.22 6.44 17.78
CA ARG A 65 -0.45 7.81 18.24
C ARG A 65 -1.58 8.49 17.48
N HIS A 66 -1.67 8.29 16.16
CA HIS A 66 -2.78 8.82 15.35
C HIS A 66 -4.12 8.20 15.75
N LEU A 67 -4.14 6.89 16.00
CA LEU A 67 -5.31 6.18 16.46
C LEU A 67 -5.77 6.67 17.85
N GLU A 68 -4.84 6.85 18.78
CA GLU A 68 -5.11 7.40 20.11
C GLU A 68 -5.71 8.81 20.04
N MET A 69 -5.18 9.66 19.16
CA MET A 69 -5.67 11.03 18.97
C MET A 69 -7.07 11.07 18.31
N ALA A 70 -7.31 10.21 17.33
CA ALA A 70 -8.61 10.12 16.66
C ALA A 70 -9.68 9.49 17.57
N GLY A 71 -9.30 8.54 18.42
CA GLY A 71 -10.18 7.78 19.30
C GLY A 71 -10.93 6.67 18.55
N ILE A 72 -11.08 5.50 19.17
CA ILE A 72 -11.70 4.30 18.57
C ILE A 72 -13.16 4.57 18.17
N GLU A 73 -13.85 5.45 18.86
CA GLU A 73 -15.22 5.88 18.55
C GLU A 73 -15.34 6.68 17.24
N SER A 74 -14.21 7.13 16.67
CA SER A 74 -14.19 7.81 15.37
C SER A 74 -14.01 6.87 14.18
N VAL A 75 -13.86 5.56 14.40
CA VAL A 75 -13.75 4.60 13.28
C VAL A 75 -14.98 4.73 12.37
N PRO A 76 -14.80 5.03 11.07
CA PRO A 76 -15.91 5.18 10.14
C PRO A 76 -16.74 3.90 10.01
N PRO A 77 -18.08 3.98 10.05
CA PRO A 77 -18.94 2.82 9.82
C PRO A 77 -19.00 2.42 8.33
N GLU A 78 -18.62 3.33 7.43
CA GLU A 78 -18.64 3.15 5.98
C GLU A 78 -17.22 3.38 5.41
N PRO A 79 -16.85 2.68 4.32
CA PRO A 79 -15.56 2.86 3.68
C PRO A 79 -15.38 4.30 3.14
N PRO A 80 -14.14 4.83 3.10
CA PRO A 80 -13.84 6.10 2.45
C PRO A 80 -14.11 6.02 0.94
N THR A 81 -14.45 7.16 0.35
CA THR A 81 -14.37 7.37 -1.09
C THR A 81 -12.98 7.86 -1.47
N VAL A 82 -12.35 7.22 -2.45
CA VAL A 82 -11.12 7.72 -3.09
C VAL A 82 -11.49 8.82 -4.06
N VAL A 83 -11.19 10.08 -3.73
CA VAL A 83 -11.57 11.26 -4.54
C VAL A 83 -10.45 11.73 -5.47
N ALA A 84 -9.20 11.36 -5.19
CA ALA A 84 -8.05 11.61 -6.06
C ALA A 84 -6.94 10.60 -5.80
N THR A 85 -6.09 10.40 -6.81
CA THR A 85 -4.85 9.62 -6.68
C THR A 85 -3.70 10.37 -7.33
N ARG A 86 -2.50 10.24 -6.75
CA ARG A 86 -1.26 10.78 -7.33
C ARG A 86 -0.10 9.83 -7.08
N LEU A 87 0.76 9.68 -8.08
CA LEU A 87 2.01 8.94 -7.96
C LEU A 87 3.09 9.87 -7.41
N VAL A 88 3.76 9.42 -6.35
CA VAL A 88 4.95 10.06 -5.78
C VAL A 88 6.16 9.19 -6.16
N ALA A 89 7.17 9.80 -6.76
CA ALA A 89 8.42 9.10 -7.07
C ALA A 89 9.29 8.96 -5.82
N ASP A 90 10.15 7.95 -5.80
CA ASP A 90 11.22 7.83 -4.82
C ASP A 90 12.09 9.08 -4.82
N ASP A 91 12.53 9.51 -3.63
CA ASP A 91 13.56 10.55 -3.48
C ASP A 91 14.86 9.93 -2.93
N PRO A 92 15.83 9.63 -3.80
CA PRO A 92 17.10 9.04 -3.38
C PRO A 92 17.95 9.97 -2.51
N SER A 93 17.68 11.28 -2.50
CA SER A 93 18.45 12.25 -1.69
C SER A 93 18.05 12.24 -0.22
N SER A 94 16.76 11.98 0.06
CA SER A 94 16.24 11.84 1.43
C SER A 94 16.10 10.37 1.85
N GLY A 95 16.18 9.43 0.90
CA GLY A 95 15.85 8.02 1.11
C GLY A 95 14.34 7.78 1.23
N ALA A 96 13.50 8.75 0.89
CA ALA A 96 12.05 8.59 0.92
C ALA A 96 11.58 7.65 -0.20
N VAL A 97 10.76 6.68 0.18
CA VAL A 97 10.15 5.72 -0.75
C VAL A 97 8.87 6.34 -1.32
N GLY A 98 8.72 6.28 -2.64
CA GLY A 98 7.55 6.72 -3.38
C GLY A 98 6.44 5.66 -3.41
N GLY A 99 5.32 6.03 -4.01
CA GLY A 99 4.13 5.19 -4.05
C GLY A 99 2.89 5.95 -4.50
N TRP A 100 1.72 5.38 -4.25
CA TRP A 100 0.45 6.02 -4.56
C TRP A 100 -0.11 6.72 -3.34
N VAL A 101 -0.30 8.04 -3.45
CA VAL A 101 -1.11 8.79 -2.50
C VAL A 101 -2.56 8.71 -2.93
N LEU A 102 -3.41 8.27 -2.01
CA LEU A 102 -4.86 8.26 -2.14
C LEU A 102 -5.41 9.42 -1.30
N THR A 103 -6.16 10.33 -1.92
CA THR A 103 -6.96 11.32 -1.19
C THR A 103 -8.31 10.70 -0.85
N LEU A 104 -8.64 10.65 0.43
CA LEU A 104 -9.78 9.95 0.97
C LEU A 104 -10.78 10.94 1.56
N CYS A 105 -12.07 10.63 1.40
CA CYS A 105 -13.19 11.41 1.91
C CYS A 105 -14.22 10.49 2.54
N GLY A 106 -14.78 10.89 3.68
CA GLY A 106 -15.86 10.13 4.32
C GLY A 106 -16.38 10.80 5.57
N ILE A 107 -17.20 10.06 6.32
CA ILE A 107 -17.78 10.46 7.59
C ILE A 107 -17.26 9.51 8.67
N ASP A 108 -16.73 10.06 9.76
CA ASP A 108 -16.18 9.30 10.87
C ASP A 108 -17.28 8.70 11.78
N GLY A 109 -16.88 7.89 12.75
CA GLY A 109 -17.81 7.28 13.74
C GLY A 109 -18.56 8.28 14.62
N ARG A 110 -18.17 9.57 14.60
CA ARG A 110 -18.82 10.67 15.32
C ARG A 110 -19.68 11.55 14.42
N GLY A 111 -19.82 11.20 13.13
CA GLY A 111 -20.58 11.98 12.16
C GLY A 111 -19.86 13.23 11.65
N GLN A 112 -18.53 13.32 11.82
CA GLN A 112 -17.72 14.41 11.27
C GLN A 112 -17.18 14.02 9.89
N ASP A 113 -17.26 14.95 8.94
CA ASP A 113 -16.59 14.79 7.65
C ASP A 113 -15.07 14.79 7.86
N TYR A 114 -14.38 13.87 7.20
CA TYR A 114 -12.92 13.88 7.13
C TYR A 114 -12.44 13.88 5.69
N ARG A 115 -11.29 14.52 5.50
CA ARG A 115 -10.50 14.41 4.28
C ARG A 115 -9.05 14.18 4.68
N SER A 116 -8.42 13.17 4.09
CA SER A 116 -7.06 12.76 4.43
C SER A 116 -6.29 12.29 3.21
N GLU A 117 -4.99 12.08 3.38
CA GLU A 117 -4.14 11.42 2.39
C GLU A 117 -3.37 10.26 3.01
N MET A 118 -3.37 9.14 2.29
CA MET A 118 -2.63 7.93 2.63
C MET A 118 -1.65 7.59 1.51
N LEU A 119 -0.36 7.38 1.84
CA LEU A 119 0.63 6.88 0.88
C LEU A 119 0.71 5.37 1.01
N ILE A 120 0.53 4.67 -0.10
CA ILE A 120 0.72 3.22 -0.19
C ILE A 120 1.96 2.96 -1.03
N PHE A 121 2.93 2.28 -0.43
CA PHE A 121 4.23 2.02 -1.02
C PHE A 121 4.65 0.57 -0.81
N ARG A 122 5.68 0.14 -1.55
CA ARG A 122 6.23 -1.20 -1.46
C ARG A 122 7.46 -1.20 -0.55
N ASP A 123 7.47 -2.11 0.42
CA ASP A 123 8.61 -2.36 1.31
C ASP A 123 8.97 -3.85 1.23
N GLY A 124 10.08 -4.15 0.56
CA GLY A 124 10.43 -5.51 0.16
C GLY A 124 9.33 -6.16 -0.68
N ALA A 125 8.81 -7.30 -0.21
CA ALA A 125 7.72 -8.02 -0.88
C ALA A 125 6.32 -7.51 -0.49
N GLY A 126 6.21 -6.69 0.55
CA GLY A 126 4.94 -6.26 1.13
C GLY A 126 4.51 -4.86 0.71
N LEU A 127 3.23 -4.54 0.96
CA LEU A 127 2.71 -3.18 0.92
C LEU A 127 2.62 -2.61 2.33
N ARG A 128 2.88 -1.31 2.43
CA ARG A 128 2.85 -0.54 3.68
C ARG A 128 2.10 0.78 3.43
N ALA A 129 1.59 1.38 4.49
CA ALA A 129 0.90 2.67 4.43
C ALA A 129 1.55 3.72 5.34
N ILE A 130 1.63 4.96 4.86
CA ILE A 130 1.75 6.15 5.71
C ILE A 130 0.35 6.70 5.94
N ASN A 131 0.07 7.11 7.18
CA ASN A 131 -1.26 7.52 7.64
C ASN A 131 -2.34 6.43 7.44
N PRO A 132 -2.17 5.22 8.01
CA PRO A 132 -3.17 4.14 7.89
C PRO A 132 -4.51 4.47 8.58
N VAL A 133 -4.49 5.40 9.57
CA VAL A 133 -5.68 5.90 10.29
C VAL A 133 -6.37 6.95 9.41
N TYR A 134 -6.99 6.51 8.31
CA TYR A 134 -7.47 7.39 7.25
C TYR A 134 -8.56 8.40 7.66
N TRP A 135 -9.15 8.25 8.83
CA TRP A 135 -10.17 9.16 9.36
C TRP A 135 -9.59 10.27 10.27
N ASP A 136 -8.27 10.31 10.48
CA ASP A 136 -7.62 11.30 11.37
C ASP A 136 -7.41 12.69 10.73
N GLY A 137 -7.74 12.84 9.45
CA GLY A 137 -7.63 14.09 8.71
C GLY A 137 -6.20 14.51 8.33
N VAL A 138 -5.21 13.62 8.45
CA VAL A 138 -3.82 13.94 8.11
C VAL A 138 -3.64 13.99 6.60
N MET A 139 -2.92 15.03 6.15
CA MET A 139 -2.54 15.23 4.76
C MET A 139 -1.05 14.95 4.58
N ILE A 140 -0.64 14.50 3.39
CA ILE A 140 0.78 14.31 3.08
C ILE A 140 1.32 15.64 2.57
N ALA A 141 2.36 16.14 3.24
CA ALA A 141 2.99 17.38 2.82
C ALA A 141 3.62 17.20 1.43
N ASP A 142 3.10 17.91 0.44
CA ASP A 142 3.82 18.13 -0.79
C ASP A 142 5.00 19.04 -0.43
N GLY A 143 6.24 18.64 -0.72
CA GLY A 143 7.48 19.34 -0.32
C GLY A 143 7.62 20.82 -0.77
N ASN A 144 6.57 21.41 -1.33
CA ASN A 144 6.41 22.81 -1.66
C ASN A 144 5.63 23.54 -0.55
N ALA A 145 6.14 23.51 0.69
CA ALA A 145 5.47 24.01 1.91
C ALA A 145 5.29 25.55 1.99
N THR A 146 5.32 26.27 0.86
CA THR A 146 5.18 27.75 0.84
C THR A 146 3.74 28.24 0.68
N VAL A 147 2.77 27.34 0.47
CA VAL A 147 1.36 27.72 0.34
C VAL A 147 0.56 27.00 1.42
N PRO A 148 -0.14 27.72 2.33
CA PRO A 148 -1.17 27.11 3.15
C PRO A 148 -2.12 26.37 2.21
N GLY A 149 -2.17 25.04 2.32
CA GLY A 149 -3.05 24.23 1.51
C GLY A 149 -4.48 24.76 1.61
N PRO A 150 -5.27 24.76 0.53
CA PRO A 150 -6.66 25.14 0.61
C PRO A 150 -7.31 24.36 1.75
N GLN A 151 -8.02 25.05 2.65
CA GLN A 151 -8.81 24.36 3.66
C GLN A 151 -9.77 23.43 2.91
N PRO A 152 -9.92 22.17 3.36
CA PRO A 152 -10.80 21.23 2.69
C PRO A 152 -12.23 21.77 2.74
N THR A 153 -12.69 22.34 1.62
CA THR A 153 -14.10 22.69 1.43
C THR A 153 -14.82 21.43 1.01
N GLY A 154 -15.29 20.67 2.00
CA GLY A 154 -16.16 19.51 1.81
C GLY A 154 -15.46 18.24 1.30
N CYS A 155 -15.91 17.13 1.86
CA CYS A 155 -16.45 16.05 1.06
C CYS A 155 -17.93 16.39 0.73
#